data_AF-A0A412IIF9-F1
#
_entry.id   AF-A0A412IIF9-F1
#
_cell.length_a   1.000
_cell.length_b   1.000
_cell.length_c   1.000
_cell.angle_alpha   90.00
_cell.angle_beta   90.00
_cell.angle_gamma   90.00
#
_symmetry.space_group_name_H-M   'P 1'
#
loop_
_entity.id
_entity.type
_entity.pdbx_description
1 polymer ?
#
loop_
_entity_poly.entity_id
_entity_poly.type
_entity_poly.pdbx_seq_one_letter_code
_entity_poly.pdbx_strand_id
1 'polypeptide(L)' 'MSFHPISMKKSELALLYFPDSTSAVATNRLMRWIYDCPPLMMELETVGYHRSQKLLTSRQVSLIVRHLGDP' A
#
# COMPACT_ATOMS: atom_id res chain seq x y z
N MET A 1 11.30 -16.00 -1.78
CA MET A 1 11.80 -14.65 -2.13
C MET A 1 11.12 -13.70 -1.18
N SER A 2 11.87 -13.05 -0.30
CA SER A 2 11.30 -12.11 0.68
C SER A 2 10.94 -10.82 -0.04
N PHE A 3 9.71 -10.33 0.11
CA PHE A 3 9.38 -8.99 -0.35
C PHE A 3 10.25 -7.99 0.44
N HIS A 4 11.07 -7.21 -0.26
CA HIS A 4 11.93 -6.19 0.36
C HIS A 4 11.29 -4.82 0.16
N PRO A 5 10.67 -4.21 1.19
CA PRO A 5 9.96 -2.96 1.05
C PRO A 5 10.92 -1.82 0.70
N ILE A 6 10.77 -1.25 -0.49
CA ILE A 6 11.41 -0.02 -0.93
C ILE A 6 10.36 1.07 -1.12
N SER A 7 10.79 2.33 -1.11
CA SER A 7 9.91 3.45 -1.44
C SER A 7 9.39 3.31 -2.87
N MET A 8 8.08 3.36 -3.07
CA MET A 8 7.45 3.19 -4.39
C MET A 8 6.13 3.94 -4.49
N LYS A 9 5.64 4.16 -5.71
CA LYS A 9 4.34 4.82 -5.91
C LYS A 9 3.21 3.91 -5.46
N LYS A 10 2.12 4.50 -4.96
CA LYS A 10 0.88 3.78 -4.63
C LYS A 10 0.39 2.91 -5.78
N SER A 11 0.47 3.44 -7.00
CA SER A 11 0.08 2.71 -8.21
C SER A 11 0.98 1.52 -8.51
N GLU A 12 2.28 1.64 -8.25
CA GLU A 12 3.23 0.54 -8.47
C GLU A 12 2.93 -0.58 -7.47
N LEU A 13 2.82 -0.25 -6.18
CA LEU A 13 2.42 -1.22 -5.15
C LEU A 13 1.07 -1.87 -5.47
N ALA A 14 0.09 -1.09 -5.90
CA ALA A 14 -1.23 -1.60 -6.22
C ALA A 14 -1.21 -2.57 -7.42
N LEU A 15 -0.38 -2.30 -8.44
CA LEU A 15 -0.22 -3.19 -9.58
C LEU A 15 0.49 -4.50 -9.21
N LEU A 16 1.29 -4.53 -8.15
CA LEU A 16 1.85 -5.79 -7.62
C LEU A 16 0.71 -6.68 -7.07
N TYR A 17 -0.22 -6.13 -6.30
CA TYR A 17 -1.38 -6.88 -5.79
C TYR A 17 -2.42 -7.21 -6.87
N PHE A 18 -2.57 -6.37 -7.89
CA PHE A 18 -3.62 -6.48 -8.91
C PHE A 18 -3.03 -6.34 -10.32
N PRO A 19 -2.23 -7.31 -10.80
CA PRO A 19 -1.49 -7.20 -12.06
C PRO A 19 -2.38 -7.07 -13.30
N ASP A 20 -3.58 -7.64 -13.26
CA ASP A 20 -4.54 -7.60 -14.38
C ASP A 20 -5.38 -6.31 -14.43
N SER A 21 -5.17 -5.38 -13.49
CA SER A 21 -5.94 -4.14 -13.39
C SER A 21 -5.20 -2.95 -13.99
N THR A 22 -5.94 -1.93 -14.42
CA THR A 22 -5.32 -0.63 -14.72
C THR A 22 -4.82 0.02 -13.43
N SER A 23 -3.78 0.85 -13.53
CA SER A 23 -3.20 1.57 -12.37
C SER A 23 -4.25 2.26 -11.48
N ALA A 24 -5.25 2.90 -12.09
CA ALA A 24 -6.33 3.56 -11.35
C ALA A 24 -7.24 2.57 -10.61
N VAL A 25 -7.64 1.48 -11.26
CA VAL A 25 -8.49 0.43 -10.65
C VAL A 25 -7.73 -0.29 -9.54
N ALA A 26 -6.48 -0.66 -9.79
CA ALA A 26 -5.60 -1.31 -8.81
C ALA A 26 -5.45 -0.41 -7.57
N THR A 27 -5.14 0.88 -7.76
CA THR A 27 -4.97 1.84 -6.65
C THR A 27 -6.26 1.97 -5.85
N ASN A 28 -7.41 2.10 -6.50
CA ASN A 28 -8.70 2.20 -5.80
C ASN A 28 -8.99 0.94 -4.96
N ARG A 29 -8.69 -0.25 -5.49
CA ARG A 29 -8.84 -1.52 -4.76
C ARG A 29 -7.90 -1.59 -3.55
N LEU A 30 -6.61 -1.29 -3.75
CA LEU A 30 -5.63 -1.28 -2.67
C LEU A 30 -6.04 -0.29 -1.57
N MET A 31 -6.45 0.92 -1.95
CA MET A 31 -6.90 1.92 -0.98
C MET A 31 -8.12 1.45 -0.20
N ARG A 32 -9.05 0.73 -0.85
CA ARG A 32 -10.21 0.14 -0.16
C ARG A 32 -9.77 -0.88 0.88
N TRP A 33 -8.83 -1.77 0.55
CA TRP A 33 -8.27 -2.73 1.53
C TRP A 33 -7.59 -2.03 2.71
N ILE A 34 -6.86 -0.95 2.46
CA ILE A 34 -6.23 -0.16 3.52
C ILE A 34 -7.30 0.48 4.42
N TYR A 35 -8.35 1.08 3.85
CA TYR A 35 -9.43 1.71 4.63
C TYR A 35 -10.31 0.71 5.38
N ASP A 36 -10.50 -0.49 4.84
CA ASP A 36 -11.24 -1.58 5.47
C ASP A 36 -10.43 -2.27 6.58
N CYS A 37 -9.15 -1.89 6.78
CA CYS A 37 -8.27 -2.37 7.85
C CYS A 37 -7.88 -1.22 8.81
N PRO A 38 -8.72 -0.90 9.82
CA PRO A 38 -8.43 0.18 10.77
C PRO A 38 -7.08 0.09 11.49
N PRO A 39 -6.58 -1.09 11.92
CA PRO A 39 -5.26 -1.20 12.53
C PRO A 39 -4.12 -0.77 11.60
N LEU A 40 -4.18 -1.16 10.32
CA LEU A 40 -3.20 -0.74 9.31
C LEU A 40 -3.26 0.77 9.09
N MET A 41 -4.45 1.34 8.94
CA MET A 41 -4.61 2.77 8.72
C MET A 41 -4.06 3.60 9.91
N MET A 42 -4.32 3.15 11.14
CA MET A 42 -3.80 3.80 12.35
C MET A 42 -2.27 3.79 12.37
N GLU A 43 -1.63 2.63 12.12
CA GLU A 43 -0.17 2.55 12.07
C GLU A 43 0.41 3.41 10.94
N LEU A 44 -0.23 3.44 9.77
CA LEU A 44 0.15 4.31 8.67
C LEU A 44 0.14 5.78 9.09
N GLU A 45 -0.91 6.24 9.77
CA GLU A 45 -1.02 7.61 10.27
C GLU A 45 0.10 7.92 11.28
N THR A 46 0.44 6.99 12.18
CA THR A 46 1.54 7.19 13.15
C THR A 46 2.92 7.36 12.50
N VAL A 47 3.11 6.80 11.29
CA VAL A 47 4.35 6.96 10.51
C VAL A 47 4.27 8.08 9.46
N GLY A 48 3.28 8.95 9.57
CA GLY A 48 3.13 10.14 8.72
C GLY A 48 2.52 9.86 7.34
N TYR A 49 1.69 8.83 7.20
CA TYR A 49 0.94 8.61 5.97
C TYR A 49 -0.08 9.72 5.73
N HIS A 50 -0.11 10.26 4.50
CA HIS A 50 -1.12 11.21 4.05
C HIS A 50 -1.92 10.66 2.86
N ARG A 51 -3.24 10.84 2.86
CA ARG A 51 -4.12 10.32 1.79
C ARG A 51 -3.75 10.83 0.40
N SER A 52 -3.33 12.08 0.28
CA SER A 52 -2.92 12.72 -0.99
C SER A 52 -1.52 12.34 -1.46
N GLN A 53 -0.69 11.69 -0.64
CA GLN A 53 0.67 11.34 -1.05
C GLN A 53 0.63 10.31 -2.18
N LYS A 54 1.49 10.46 -3.19
CA LYS A 54 1.58 9.51 -4.31
C LYS A 54 2.67 8.47 -4.10
N LEU A 55 3.71 8.83 -3.33
CA LEU A 55 4.84 7.98 -2.99
C LEU A 55 4.67 7.44 -1.57
N LEU A 56 4.86 6.14 -1.40
CA LEU A 56 4.89 5.47 -0.11
C LEU A 56 6.34 5.26 0.29
N THR A 57 6.68 5.55 1.54
CA THR A 57 8.02 5.25 2.08
C THR A 57 8.20 3.75 2.28
N SER A 58 9.44 3.27 2.31
CA SER A 58 9.74 1.85 2.58
C SER A 58 9.04 1.32 3.84
N ARG A 59 8.95 2.16 4.88
CA ARG A 59 8.24 1.83 6.12
C ARG A 59 6.73 1.68 5.90
N GLN A 60 6.10 2.59 5.17
CA GLN A 60 4.67 2.51 4.83
C GLN A 60 4.35 1.28 3.97
N VAL A 61 5.20 0.99 2.98
CA VAL A 61 5.08 -0.23 2.15
C VAL A 61 5.19 -1.48 3.02
N SER A 62 6.17 -1.53 3.93
CA SER A 62 6.33 -2.66 4.85
C SER A 62 5.10 -2.89 5.72
N LEU A 63 4.44 -1.83 6.19
CA LEU A 63 3.21 -1.96 6.98
C LEU A 63 2.07 -2.52 6.14
N ILE A 64 1.88 -2.00 4.92
CA ILE A 64 0.84 -2.48 4.00
C ILE A 64 1.03 -3.98 3.72
N VAL A 65 2.26 -4.39 3.37
CA VAL A 65 2.58 -5.81 3.10
C VAL A 65 2.41 -6.69 4.33
N ARG A 66 2.82 -6.21 5.51
CA ARG A 66 2.65 -6.95 6.76
C ARG A 66 1.18 -7.23 7.10
N HIS A 67 0.29 -6.29 6.82
CA HIS A 67 -1.14 -6.40 7.16
C HIS A 67 -1.97 -7.05 6.05
N LEU A 68 -1.64 -6.82 4.77
CA LEU A 68 -2.40 -7.32 3.63
C LEU A 68 -1.81 -8.60 3.00
N GLY A 69 -0.57 -8.96 3.35
CA GLY A 69 0.17 -10.09 2.78
C GLY A 69 1.18 -9.67 1.72
N ASP A 70 2.05 -10.60 1.31
CA ASP A 70 2.96 -10.37 0.19
C ASP A 70 2.15 -10.32 -1.13
N PRO A 71 2.35 -9.28 -1.98
CA PRO A 71 1.70 -9.16 -3.27
C PRO A 71 2.19 -10.18 -4.30
#